data_AF-A0A318IYT5-F1
#
_entry.id   AF-A0A318IYT5-F1
#
_cell.length_a   1.000
_cell.length_b   1.000
_cell.length_c   1.000
_cell.angle_alpha   90.00
_cell.angle_beta   90.00
_cell.angle_gamma   90.00
#
_symmetry.space_group_name_H-M   'P 1'
#
loop_
_entity.id
_entity.type
_entity.pdbx_description
1 polymer ?
#
loop_
_entity_poly.entity_id
_entity_poly.type
_entity_poly.pdbx_seq_one_letter_code
_entity_poly.pdbx_strand_id
1 'polypeptide(L)'
;MKFKKNAILLALFLTLFGFTAYFLFGRTPVDHAKPEVFNADTAMLAIFGTYNDKQQGVLLPEKNTAQWNMKEADTLATALLVATYTEAGKKKAVLAIQRQQILDGVVEQSHATGAMISVYIFAYNGKQWVFEKGKKEVVESGAHGEAPGGSLIRLGQDKYGLLFAGGDVHQGFTNDYAFIISLSEPKPVKLLDLSMGESNSGTCTDVVEEQEGMMQACWESVSKLSFLQNGTDEYYALKLSTTSNKPADGSKQVLEKKWDEYFVRTATGYKASKAQSLKAAKPVADDVVNNAGETQKQTKSVPNMQRQ
;
A
#
# COMPACT_ATOMS: atom_id res chain seq x y z
N MET A 1 -51.44 29.91 -57.68
CA MET A 1 -52.05 28.76 -56.96
C MET A 1 -50.96 28.20 -56.04
N LYS A 2 -50.81 28.59 -54.78
CA LYS A 2 -51.69 28.55 -53.58
C LYS A 2 -52.19 27.14 -53.25
N PHE A 3 -51.94 26.75 -51.98
CA PHE A 3 -52.38 25.56 -51.21
C PHE A 3 -51.52 24.29 -51.41
N LYS A 4 -50.95 23.62 -50.40
CA LYS A 4 -51.11 23.63 -48.93
C LYS A 4 -49.79 23.22 -48.26
N LYS A 5 -49.12 24.20 -47.64
CA LYS A 5 -48.43 24.01 -46.37
C LYS A 5 -49.52 23.75 -45.33
N ASN A 6 -49.53 22.58 -44.68
CA ASN A 6 -50.20 22.28 -43.39
C ASN A 6 -50.21 20.75 -43.11
N ALA A 7 -49.04 20.11 -43.14
CA ALA A 7 -48.89 18.72 -42.71
C ALA A 7 -47.61 18.48 -41.87
N ILE A 8 -47.00 19.55 -41.34
CA ILE A 8 -45.77 19.47 -40.52
C ILE A 8 -46.03 20.00 -39.09
N LEU A 9 -47.24 20.48 -38.78
CA LEU A 9 -47.54 21.08 -37.48
C LEU A 9 -48.32 20.18 -36.49
N LEU A 10 -48.58 18.90 -36.82
CA LEU A 10 -49.31 17.98 -35.93
C LEU A 10 -48.52 16.72 -35.52
N ALA A 11 -47.27 16.58 -35.98
CA ALA A 11 -46.36 15.53 -35.50
C ALA A 11 -45.35 16.05 -34.46
N LEU A 12 -45.34 17.37 -34.21
CA LEU A 12 -44.45 18.04 -33.25
C LEU A 12 -45.07 18.24 -31.85
N PHE A 13 -46.33 17.86 -31.64
CA PHE A 13 -47.02 18.06 -30.35
C PHE A 13 -47.19 16.78 -29.52
N LEU A 14 -46.91 15.59 -30.09
CA LEU A 14 -47.02 14.31 -29.37
C LEU A 14 -45.67 13.69 -28.96
N THR A 15 -44.55 14.28 -29.37
CA THR A 15 -43.22 13.93 -28.85
C THR A 15 -42.78 14.81 -27.67
N LEU A 16 -43.46 15.94 -27.43
CA LEU A 16 -43.15 16.84 -26.30
C LEU A 16 -43.78 16.42 -24.96
N PHE A 17 -44.73 15.48 -24.95
CA PHE A 17 -45.36 14.99 -23.71
C PHE A 17 -45.07 13.51 -23.37
N GLY A 18 -44.34 12.80 -24.25
CA GLY A 18 -43.92 11.40 -24.01
C GLY A 18 -42.51 11.25 -23.42
N PHE A 19 -41.71 12.32 -23.38
CA PHE A 19 -40.33 12.28 -22.86
C PHE A 19 -40.18 12.80 -21.42
N THR A 20 -41.26 13.30 -20.81
CA THR A 20 -41.25 13.83 -19.44
C THR A 20 -41.67 12.80 -18.37
N ALA A 21 -42.15 11.61 -18.76
CA ALA A 21 -42.51 10.55 -17.81
C ALA A 21 -41.35 9.59 -17.47
N TYR A 22 -40.29 9.54 -18.27
CA TYR A 22 -39.11 8.71 -17.98
C TYR A 22 -38.14 9.35 -16.97
N PHE A 23 -38.34 10.64 -16.64
CA PHE A 23 -37.51 11.38 -15.68
C PHE A 23 -38.00 11.30 -14.23
N LEU A 24 -39.15 10.67 -13.96
CA LEU A 24 -39.75 10.68 -12.61
C LEU A 24 -39.70 9.35 -11.86
N PHE A 25 -39.36 8.21 -12.49
CA PHE A 25 -39.34 6.90 -11.81
C PHE A 25 -38.16 5.98 -12.17
N GLY A 26 -37.08 6.55 -12.73
CA GLY A 26 -35.85 5.82 -13.07
C GLY A 26 -34.62 6.24 -12.27
N ARG A 27 -34.77 7.01 -11.18
CA ARG A 27 -33.66 7.18 -10.25
C ARG A 27 -33.58 5.92 -9.42
N THR A 28 -32.61 5.06 -9.73
CA THR A 28 -32.03 4.19 -8.71
C THR A 28 -31.85 5.03 -7.44
N PRO A 29 -32.23 4.52 -6.26
CA PRO A 29 -32.04 5.27 -5.03
C PRO A 29 -30.61 5.80 -5.01
N VAL A 30 -30.48 7.13 -4.91
CA VAL A 30 -29.20 7.72 -4.61
C VAL A 30 -28.87 7.18 -3.23
N ASP A 31 -27.92 6.26 -3.19
CA ASP A 31 -27.39 5.68 -1.98
C ASP A 31 -26.67 6.81 -1.23
N HIS A 32 -27.43 7.55 -0.43
CA HIS A 32 -26.93 8.65 0.39
C HIS A 32 -25.98 8.17 1.50
N ALA A 33 -25.73 6.86 1.59
CA ALA A 33 -24.76 6.24 2.51
C ALA A 33 -23.49 5.73 1.79
N LYS A 34 -23.29 6.02 0.50
CA LYS A 34 -22.03 5.73 -0.19
C LYS A 34 -21.38 7.00 -0.71
N PRO A 35 -20.31 7.51 -0.08
CA PRO A 35 -19.36 8.28 -0.86
C PRO A 35 -18.82 7.32 -1.92
N GLU A 36 -19.06 7.64 -3.19
CA GLU A 36 -18.29 7.09 -4.30
C GLU A 36 -16.81 7.26 -3.92
N VAL A 37 -16.21 6.15 -3.51
CA VAL A 37 -14.79 5.78 -3.57
C VAL A 37 -13.86 6.98 -3.59
N PHE A 38 -13.09 7.17 -2.51
CA PHE A 38 -11.84 7.93 -2.43
C PHE A 38 -11.21 8.20 -3.82
N ASN A 39 -11.63 9.31 -4.45
CA ASN A 39 -11.29 9.65 -5.83
C ASN A 39 -10.06 10.57 -5.82
N ALA A 40 -9.61 11.03 -6.98
CA ALA A 40 -8.44 11.92 -7.05
C ALA A 40 -8.63 13.17 -6.17
N ASP A 41 -9.85 13.71 -6.12
CA ASP A 41 -10.19 14.86 -5.29
C ASP A 41 -10.15 14.52 -3.80
N THR A 42 -10.63 13.33 -3.39
CA THR A 42 -10.54 12.87 -1.99
C THR A 42 -9.10 12.57 -1.58
N ALA A 43 -8.26 12.03 -2.47
CA ALA A 43 -6.84 11.84 -2.22
C ALA A 43 -6.11 13.19 -2.08
N MET A 44 -6.45 14.17 -2.92
CA MET A 44 -5.94 15.54 -2.81
C MET A 44 -6.44 16.24 -1.53
N LEU A 45 -7.72 16.10 -1.17
CA LEU A 45 -8.31 16.59 0.08
C LEU A 45 -7.65 15.98 1.32
N ALA A 46 -7.35 14.68 1.29
CA ALA A 46 -6.66 13.98 2.38
C ALA A 46 -5.19 14.39 2.53
N ILE A 47 -4.52 14.80 1.44
CA ILE A 47 -3.14 15.31 1.47
C ILE A 47 -3.09 16.80 1.84
N PHE A 48 -4.08 17.61 1.42
CA PHE A 48 -3.96 19.08 1.41
C PHE A 48 -5.06 19.84 2.16
N GLY A 49 -6.06 19.17 2.75
CA GLY A 49 -7.30 19.84 3.19
C GLY A 49 -8.07 20.40 1.98
N THR A 50 -9.02 21.31 2.19
CA THR A 50 -9.81 21.95 1.10
C THR A 50 -8.91 22.57 0.05
N TYR A 51 -8.70 21.85 -1.06
CA TYR A 51 -8.07 22.37 -2.26
C TYR A 51 -9.03 23.42 -2.88
N ASN A 52 -8.62 24.68 -2.80
CA ASN A 52 -9.23 25.80 -3.51
C ASN A 52 -8.11 26.49 -4.29
N ASP A 53 -8.29 26.59 -5.62
CA ASP A 53 -7.39 27.20 -6.60
C ASP A 53 -6.86 28.60 -6.21
N LYS A 54 -7.48 29.28 -5.23
CA LYS A 54 -7.15 30.63 -4.77
C LYS A 54 -6.24 30.71 -3.54
N GLN A 55 -5.97 29.61 -2.82
CA GLN A 55 -5.34 29.69 -1.47
C GLN A 55 -3.99 28.98 -1.28
N GLN A 56 -3.37 28.42 -2.33
CA GLN A 56 -1.98 27.90 -2.30
C GLN A 56 -1.59 27.08 -1.03
N GLY A 57 -2.41 26.09 -0.68
CA GLY A 57 -2.03 24.92 0.14
C GLY A 57 -1.59 25.17 1.59
N VAL A 58 -2.53 25.10 2.53
CA VAL A 58 -2.26 24.88 3.96
C VAL A 58 -3.03 23.64 4.41
N LEU A 59 -2.34 22.71 5.07
CA LEU A 59 -2.92 21.55 5.75
C LEU A 59 -3.89 22.03 6.85
N LEU A 60 -5.20 22.01 6.57
CA LEU A 60 -6.22 22.22 7.59
C LEU A 60 -7.13 20.99 7.65
N PRO A 61 -7.51 20.51 8.86
CA PRO A 61 -8.58 19.54 9.00
C PRO A 61 -9.83 20.11 8.30
N GLU A 62 -10.44 19.33 7.42
CA GLU A 62 -11.69 19.77 6.79
C GLU A 62 -12.72 20.01 7.90
N LYS A 63 -13.37 21.17 7.86
CA LYS A 63 -14.32 21.67 8.86
C LYS A 63 -15.52 20.73 9.10
N ASN A 64 -15.63 19.65 8.31
CA ASN A 64 -16.73 18.70 8.28
C ASN A 64 -16.35 17.25 8.66
N THR A 65 -15.10 16.94 9.03
CA THR A 65 -14.77 15.59 9.52
C THR A 65 -15.51 15.26 10.81
N ALA A 66 -15.82 16.27 11.63
CA ALA A 66 -16.70 16.15 12.79
C ALA A 66 -18.17 15.84 12.43
N GLN A 67 -18.57 15.99 11.16
CA GLN A 67 -19.91 15.67 10.66
C GLN A 67 -19.97 14.33 9.91
N TRP A 68 -18.84 13.67 9.69
CA TRP A 68 -18.85 12.34 9.06
C TRP A 68 -19.46 11.35 10.03
N ASN A 69 -20.55 10.71 9.61
CA ASN A 69 -21.16 9.63 10.37
C ASN A 69 -20.28 8.38 10.25
N MET A 70 -19.28 8.28 11.11
CA MET A 70 -18.39 7.11 11.18
C MET A 70 -19.14 5.81 11.49
N LYS A 71 -20.39 5.87 11.96
CA LYS A 71 -21.24 4.68 12.17
C LYS A 71 -21.72 4.05 10.86
N GLU A 72 -21.74 4.80 9.76
CA GLU A 72 -22.15 4.32 8.43
C GLU A 72 -20.96 4.09 7.51
N ALA A 73 -19.74 4.43 7.93
CA ALA A 73 -18.53 4.15 7.18
C ALA A 73 -18.19 2.66 7.28
N ASP A 74 -17.86 2.03 6.15
CA ASP A 74 -17.35 0.65 6.08
C ASP A 74 -15.81 0.58 6.09
N THR A 75 -15.16 1.73 5.87
CA THR A 75 -13.71 1.82 5.69
C THR A 75 -13.16 3.12 6.28
N LEU A 76 -12.11 3.01 7.08
CA LEU A 76 -11.26 4.14 7.48
C LEU A 76 -10.04 4.21 6.57
N ALA A 77 -9.83 5.35 5.90
CA ALA A 77 -8.63 5.61 5.12
C ALA A 77 -7.65 6.49 5.91
N THR A 78 -6.41 6.06 6.07
CA THR A 78 -5.36 6.81 6.79
C THR A 78 -4.07 6.82 5.98
N ALA A 79 -3.45 8.00 5.85
CA ALA A 79 -2.16 8.11 5.18
C ALA A 79 -1.08 7.32 5.94
N LEU A 80 -0.30 6.52 5.22
CA LEU A 80 0.85 5.78 5.75
C LEU A 80 2.16 6.52 5.47
N LEU A 81 2.30 7.05 4.26
CA LEU A 81 3.53 7.63 3.75
C LEU A 81 3.22 8.70 2.72
N VAL A 82 3.90 9.83 2.84
CA VAL A 82 4.01 10.85 1.79
C VAL A 82 5.48 11.10 1.51
N ALA A 83 5.88 10.98 0.26
CA ALA A 83 7.26 11.23 -0.17
C ALA A 83 7.28 11.87 -1.56
N THR A 84 8.36 12.61 -1.84
CA THR A 84 8.64 13.13 -3.19
C THR A 84 9.91 12.51 -3.75
N TYR A 85 9.96 12.34 -5.06
CA TYR A 85 11.08 11.73 -5.78
C TYR A 85 11.19 12.30 -7.19
N THR A 86 12.28 12.01 -7.90
CA THR A 86 12.44 12.41 -9.30
C THR A 86 12.60 11.16 -10.15
N GLU A 87 11.69 10.97 -11.11
CA GLU A 87 11.71 9.86 -12.05
C GLU A 87 11.66 10.42 -13.49
N ALA A 88 12.57 9.99 -14.34
CA ALA A 88 12.76 10.43 -15.71
C ALA A 88 12.86 11.96 -15.83
N GLY A 89 13.56 12.59 -14.87
CA GLY A 89 13.71 14.05 -14.78
C GLY A 89 12.44 14.80 -14.35
N LYS A 90 11.35 14.09 -14.02
CA LYS A 90 10.10 14.70 -13.55
C LYS A 90 10.00 14.55 -12.03
N LYS A 91 9.70 15.66 -11.35
CA LYS A 91 9.40 15.63 -9.91
C LYS A 91 8.04 14.95 -9.70
N LYS A 92 8.02 13.93 -8.85
CA LYS A 92 6.85 13.12 -8.49
C LYS A 92 6.61 13.13 -6.98
N ALA A 93 5.37 12.87 -6.59
CA ALA A 93 4.98 12.64 -5.21
C ALA A 93 4.21 11.32 -5.14
N VAL A 94 4.38 10.59 -4.05
CA VAL A 94 3.63 9.37 -3.75
C VAL A 94 2.88 9.54 -2.43
N LEU A 95 1.63 9.07 -2.42
CA LEU A 95 0.83 8.87 -1.23
C LEU A 95 0.50 7.38 -1.12
N ALA A 96 0.90 6.76 -0.01
CA ALA A 96 0.39 5.46 0.41
C ALA A 96 -0.67 5.63 1.50
N ILE A 97 -1.74 4.85 1.42
CA ILE A 97 -2.89 4.93 2.33
C ILE A 97 -3.24 3.52 2.79
N GLN A 98 -3.44 3.31 4.09
CA GLN A 98 -4.12 2.12 4.60
C GLN A 98 -5.63 2.32 4.62
N ARG A 99 -6.36 1.27 4.28
CA ARG A 99 -7.81 1.17 4.40
C ARG A 99 -8.13 0.07 5.38
N GLN A 100 -8.73 0.45 6.49
CA GLN A 100 -9.09 -0.44 7.58
C GLN A 100 -10.61 -0.63 7.55
N GLN A 101 -11.08 -1.86 7.69
CA GLN A 101 -12.51 -2.15 7.74
C GLN A 101 -13.10 -1.57 9.03
N ILE A 102 -14.31 -1.02 8.93
CA ILE A 102 -15.11 -0.56 10.06
C ILE A 102 -16.30 -1.51 10.21
N LEU A 103 -16.48 -2.04 11.41
CA LEU A 103 -17.62 -2.86 11.82
C LEU A 103 -18.27 -2.20 13.04
N ASP A 104 -19.58 -1.96 12.98
CA ASP A 104 -20.34 -1.30 14.06
C ASP A 104 -19.74 0.05 14.53
N GLY A 105 -19.18 0.81 13.58
CA GLY A 105 -18.58 2.13 13.85
C GLY A 105 -17.19 2.07 14.50
N VAL A 106 -16.58 0.89 14.64
CA VAL A 106 -15.21 0.72 15.12
C VAL A 106 -14.34 0.02 14.08
N VAL A 107 -13.04 0.34 14.07
CA VAL A 107 -12.08 -0.37 13.20
C VAL A 107 -12.00 -1.83 13.64
N GLU A 108 -12.08 -2.75 12.69
CA GLU A 108 -11.91 -4.18 12.95
C GLU A 108 -10.46 -4.48 13.34
N GLN A 109 -10.25 -5.01 14.55
CA GLN A 109 -8.93 -5.27 15.15
C GLN A 109 -8.63 -6.77 15.31
N SER A 110 -9.09 -7.61 14.39
CA SER A 110 -8.77 -9.03 14.42
C SER A 110 -7.28 -9.25 14.19
N HIS A 111 -6.67 -10.21 14.91
CA HIS A 111 -5.25 -10.53 14.73
C HIS A 111 -4.94 -10.99 13.30
N ALA A 112 -5.93 -11.53 12.58
CA ALA A 112 -5.78 -12.00 11.20
C ALA A 112 -6.20 -10.96 10.15
N THR A 113 -6.68 -9.77 10.53
CA THR A 113 -7.08 -8.74 9.56
C THR A 113 -5.91 -7.85 9.22
N GLY A 114 -5.56 -7.79 7.93
CA GLY A 114 -4.64 -6.79 7.39
C GLY A 114 -5.38 -5.51 6.99
N ALA A 115 -4.64 -4.47 6.63
CA ALA A 115 -5.22 -3.29 5.99
C ALA A 115 -4.95 -3.33 4.49
N MET A 116 -5.91 -2.81 3.72
CA MET A 116 -5.75 -2.68 2.28
C MET A 116 -4.90 -1.44 1.96
N ILE A 117 -3.79 -1.64 1.24
CA ILE A 117 -2.87 -0.58 0.87
C ILE A 117 -3.19 -0.05 -0.52
N SER A 118 -3.44 1.25 -0.57
CA SER A 118 -3.52 2.06 -1.78
C SER A 118 -2.25 2.82 -2.04
N VAL A 119 -1.98 3.06 -3.32
CA VAL A 119 -0.88 3.94 -3.74
C VAL A 119 -1.34 4.87 -4.85
N TYR A 120 -1.05 6.17 -4.70
CA TYR A 120 -1.34 7.22 -5.67
C TYR A 120 -0.08 8.02 -5.94
N ILE A 121 0.14 8.37 -7.21
CA ILE A 121 1.33 9.06 -7.69
C ILE A 121 0.89 10.32 -8.43
N PHE A 122 1.58 11.41 -8.14
CA PHE A 122 1.34 12.73 -8.71
C PHE A 122 2.62 13.24 -9.37
N ALA A 123 2.49 13.94 -10.49
CA ALA A 123 3.60 14.58 -11.18
C ALA A 123 3.50 16.11 -11.07
N TYR A 124 4.63 16.78 -10.88
CA TYR A 124 4.69 18.23 -10.87
C TYR A 124 4.83 18.76 -12.31
N ASN A 125 3.92 19.63 -12.73
CA ASN A 125 3.94 20.22 -14.07
C ASN A 125 4.67 21.57 -14.16
N GLY A 126 5.43 21.94 -13.11
CA GLY A 126 6.08 23.24 -12.99
C GLY A 126 5.28 24.26 -12.17
N LYS A 127 3.97 24.04 -11.99
CA LYS A 127 3.09 24.92 -11.20
C LYS A 127 2.37 24.19 -10.06
N GLN A 128 1.91 22.97 -10.33
CA GLN A 128 1.13 22.19 -9.37
C GLN A 128 1.36 20.70 -9.55
N TRP A 129 0.98 19.95 -8.50
CA TRP A 129 0.89 18.51 -8.52
C TRP A 129 -0.38 18.07 -9.25
N VAL A 130 -0.25 17.13 -10.18
CA VAL A 130 -1.35 16.56 -10.95
C VAL A 130 -1.32 15.05 -10.78
N PHE A 131 -2.48 14.43 -10.57
CA PHE A 131 -2.59 12.97 -10.53
C PHE A 131 -2.03 12.35 -11.80
N GLU A 132 -1.07 11.43 -11.65
CA GLU A 132 -0.47 10.70 -12.77
C GLU A 132 -1.08 9.30 -12.90
N LYS A 133 -1.05 8.54 -11.80
CA LYS A 133 -1.51 7.15 -11.75
C LYS A 133 -1.74 6.68 -10.32
N GLY A 134 -2.51 5.63 -10.14
CA GLY A 134 -2.76 5.06 -8.83
C GLY A 134 -3.53 3.75 -8.87
N LYS A 135 -3.60 3.07 -7.74
CA LYS A 135 -4.38 1.85 -7.55
C LYS A 135 -4.93 1.82 -6.12
N LYS A 136 -6.26 1.66 -6.01
CA LYS A 136 -6.97 1.61 -4.73
C LYS A 136 -6.57 0.37 -3.90
N GLU A 137 -6.34 -0.74 -4.56
CA GLU A 137 -6.11 -2.03 -3.91
C GLU A 137 -4.84 -2.63 -4.50
N VAL A 138 -3.69 -2.29 -3.91
CA VAL A 138 -2.40 -2.82 -4.35
C VAL A 138 -2.13 -4.16 -3.70
N VAL A 139 -2.27 -4.21 -2.38
CA VAL A 139 -2.02 -5.38 -1.52
C VAL A 139 -2.78 -5.20 -0.21
N GLU A 140 -3.24 -6.29 0.36
CA GLU A 140 -3.70 -6.36 1.75
C GLU A 140 -2.58 -6.96 2.59
N SER A 141 -2.18 -6.27 3.65
CA SER A 141 -1.10 -6.70 4.53
C SER A 141 -1.18 -5.97 5.86
N GLY A 142 -0.59 -6.53 6.91
CA GLY A 142 -0.74 -6.02 8.26
C GLY A 142 -1.25 -7.06 9.23
N ALA A 143 -1.47 -6.60 10.46
CA ALA A 143 -2.14 -7.34 11.53
C ALA A 143 -2.95 -6.36 12.37
N HIS A 144 -3.96 -6.86 13.09
CA HIS A 144 -4.83 -6.03 13.94
C HIS A 144 -5.51 -4.87 13.18
N GLY A 145 -5.76 -5.08 11.88
CA GLY A 145 -6.37 -4.10 11.00
C GLY A 145 -5.45 -2.95 10.60
N GLU A 146 -4.15 -2.98 10.92
CA GLU A 146 -3.18 -1.92 10.56
C GLU A 146 -2.17 -2.41 9.53
N ALA A 147 -1.86 -1.58 8.54
CA ALA A 147 -0.76 -1.84 7.60
C ALA A 147 0.61 -1.63 8.27
N PRO A 148 1.66 -2.33 7.83
CA PRO A 148 3.02 -2.04 8.23
C PRO A 148 3.49 -0.63 7.81
N GLY A 149 4.55 -0.15 8.44
CA GLY A 149 5.24 1.08 8.02
C GLY A 149 5.87 0.92 6.63
N GLY A 150 5.90 2.01 5.87
CA GLY A 150 6.50 2.05 4.53
C GLY A 150 7.62 3.09 4.40
N SER A 151 8.58 2.81 3.53
CA SER A 151 9.62 3.76 3.11
C SER A 151 9.68 3.85 1.58
N LEU A 152 10.04 5.02 1.06
CA LEU A 152 10.38 5.18 -0.36
C LEU A 152 11.79 4.62 -0.59
N ILE A 153 11.93 3.74 -1.59
CA ILE A 153 13.21 3.13 -1.95
C ILE A 153 13.51 3.27 -3.45
N ARG A 154 14.80 3.25 -3.79
CA ARG A 154 15.26 3.17 -5.18
C ARG A 154 15.41 1.69 -5.60
N LEU A 155 14.73 1.31 -6.68
CA LEU A 155 14.73 -0.05 -7.24
C LEU A 155 15.73 -0.23 -8.38
N GLY A 156 16.38 0.84 -8.84
CA GLY A 156 17.27 0.83 -9.99
C GLY A 156 17.69 2.23 -10.42
N GLN A 157 18.33 2.33 -11.57
CA GLN A 157 18.61 3.63 -12.16
C GLN A 157 17.28 4.24 -12.61
N ASP A 158 16.84 5.29 -11.92
CA ASP A 158 15.58 5.98 -12.21
C ASP A 158 14.32 5.10 -12.00
N LYS A 159 14.42 4.10 -11.11
CA LYS A 159 13.28 3.25 -10.68
C LYS A 159 13.02 3.38 -9.21
N TYR A 160 11.75 3.46 -8.85
CA TYR A 160 11.31 3.77 -7.50
C TYR A 160 10.23 2.81 -7.03
N GLY A 161 10.24 2.53 -5.74
CA GLY A 161 9.29 1.65 -5.08
C GLY A 161 9.01 2.09 -3.65
N LEU A 162 8.07 1.42 -3.02
CA LEU A 162 7.83 1.48 -1.59
C LEU A 162 8.22 0.13 -0.98
N LEU A 163 9.02 0.15 0.08
CA LEU A 163 9.32 -1.01 0.90
C LEU A 163 8.48 -0.91 2.17
N PHE A 164 7.62 -1.89 2.36
CA PHE A 164 6.87 -2.06 3.60
C PHE A 164 7.47 -3.22 4.36
N ALA A 165 7.66 -3.04 5.67
CA ALA A 165 8.18 -4.05 6.55
C ALA A 165 7.38 -4.06 7.86
N GLY A 166 7.01 -5.26 8.29
CA GLY A 166 6.25 -5.46 9.52
C GLY A 166 6.43 -6.87 10.03
N GLY A 167 5.60 -7.21 11.01
CA GLY A 167 5.51 -8.57 11.52
C GLY A 167 4.17 -8.79 12.20
N ASP A 168 3.86 -10.05 12.45
CA ASP A 168 2.70 -10.48 13.20
C ASP A 168 3.09 -11.50 14.27
N VAL A 169 2.21 -11.69 15.25
CA VAL A 169 2.36 -12.71 16.29
C VAL A 169 1.13 -13.60 16.28
N HIS A 170 1.32 -14.89 16.08
CA HIS A 170 0.27 -15.89 16.03
C HIS A 170 0.66 -17.10 16.87
N GLN A 171 -0.14 -17.39 17.90
CA GLN A 171 0.03 -18.56 18.77
C GLN A 171 1.45 -18.67 19.38
N GLY A 172 2.08 -17.54 19.72
CA GLY A 172 3.43 -17.51 20.28
C GLY A 172 4.56 -17.55 19.25
N PHE A 173 4.25 -17.63 17.95
CA PHE A 173 5.23 -17.45 16.87
C PHE A 173 5.18 -16.02 16.36
N THR A 174 6.34 -15.43 16.10
CA THR A 174 6.45 -14.14 15.41
C THR A 174 6.90 -14.39 13.98
N ASN A 175 6.25 -13.76 12.99
CA ASN A 175 6.73 -13.73 11.61
C ASN A 175 7.02 -12.30 11.20
N ASP A 176 8.22 -12.05 10.70
CA ASP A 176 8.55 -10.79 10.07
C ASP A 176 8.44 -10.94 8.55
N TYR A 177 7.91 -9.91 7.89
CA TYR A 177 7.76 -9.89 6.44
C TYR A 177 8.07 -8.53 5.86
N ALA A 178 8.36 -8.51 4.56
CA ALA A 178 8.47 -7.29 3.79
C ALA A 178 7.95 -7.49 2.37
N PHE A 179 7.45 -6.42 1.78
CA PHE A 179 7.04 -6.43 0.38
C PHE A 179 7.38 -5.12 -0.31
N ILE A 180 7.54 -5.20 -1.63
CA ILE A 180 7.90 -4.07 -2.48
C ILE A 180 6.74 -3.76 -3.41
N ILE A 181 6.29 -2.49 -3.41
CA ILE A 181 5.37 -1.95 -4.41
C ILE A 181 6.15 -1.09 -5.39
N SER A 182 6.05 -1.37 -6.69
CA SER A 182 6.67 -0.53 -7.72
C SER A 182 5.85 0.73 -7.96
N LEU A 183 6.54 1.87 -8.08
CA LEU A 183 5.97 3.15 -8.53
C LEU A 183 6.24 3.41 -10.02
N SER A 184 7.15 2.66 -10.63
CA SER A 184 7.60 2.88 -12.02
C SER A 184 6.73 2.18 -13.07
N GLU A 185 5.84 1.26 -12.67
CA GLU A 185 4.91 0.58 -13.58
C GLU A 185 3.75 1.50 -14.02
N PRO A 186 3.00 1.17 -15.09
CA PRO A 186 1.82 1.96 -15.51
C PRO A 186 0.76 2.14 -14.41
N LYS A 187 0.67 1.19 -13.47
CA LYS A 187 -0.09 1.27 -12.22
C LYS A 187 0.74 0.68 -11.08
N PRO A 188 0.61 1.16 -9.83
CA PRO A 188 1.28 0.54 -8.70
C PRO A 188 0.96 -0.94 -8.54
N VAL A 189 1.98 -1.78 -8.37
CA VAL A 189 1.86 -3.24 -8.23
C VAL A 189 2.85 -3.77 -7.21
N LYS A 190 2.45 -4.79 -6.44
CA LYS A 190 3.37 -5.57 -5.61
C LYS A 190 4.30 -6.38 -6.51
N LEU A 191 5.62 -6.18 -6.38
CA LEU A 191 6.63 -6.90 -7.15
C LEU A 191 7.19 -8.12 -6.43
N LEU A 192 7.20 -8.09 -5.09
CA LEU A 192 7.83 -9.09 -4.27
C LEU A 192 7.22 -9.10 -2.87
N ASP A 193 7.20 -10.28 -2.29
CA ASP A 193 6.85 -10.56 -0.90
C ASP A 193 7.96 -11.44 -0.32
N LEU A 194 8.38 -11.18 0.91
CA LEU A 194 9.55 -11.76 1.56
C LEU A 194 9.21 -12.15 2.99
N SER A 195 9.59 -13.37 3.38
CA SER A 195 9.73 -13.72 4.78
C SER A 195 11.06 -13.14 5.27
N MET A 196 10.97 -12.17 6.19
CA MET A 196 12.11 -11.48 6.75
C MET A 196 12.59 -12.12 8.04
N GLY A 197 11.74 -12.88 8.71
CA GLY A 197 12.10 -13.57 9.94
C GLY A 197 10.97 -14.43 10.49
N GLU A 198 11.33 -15.29 11.41
CA GLU A 198 10.40 -16.17 12.11
C GLU A 198 11.02 -16.51 13.48
N SER A 199 10.24 -16.56 14.55
CA SER A 199 10.70 -17.08 15.84
C SER A 199 9.57 -17.76 16.60
N ASN A 200 9.90 -18.70 17.49
CA ASN A 200 8.95 -19.34 18.42
C ASN A 200 9.07 -18.80 19.85
N SER A 201 9.61 -17.60 20.03
CA SER A 201 9.94 -17.02 21.34
C SER A 201 8.77 -16.94 22.33
N GLY A 202 7.53 -16.89 21.85
CA GLY A 202 6.34 -16.89 22.69
C GLY A 202 5.84 -18.27 23.13
N THR A 203 6.46 -19.36 22.67
CA THR A 203 6.04 -20.75 22.95
C THR A 203 7.21 -21.72 23.10
N CYS A 204 8.40 -21.22 23.43
CA CYS A 204 9.62 -22.01 23.57
C CYS A 204 10.22 -21.92 24.98
N THR A 205 11.19 -22.78 25.26
CA THR A 205 12.01 -22.74 26.48
C THR A 205 13.43 -23.18 26.18
N ASP A 206 14.40 -22.49 26.79
CA ASP A 206 15.81 -22.88 26.78
C ASP A 206 16.13 -23.94 27.85
N VAL A 207 15.19 -24.23 28.75
CA VAL A 207 15.34 -25.23 29.81
C VAL A 207 15.04 -26.61 29.22
N VAL A 208 16.07 -27.47 29.09
CA VAL A 208 15.98 -28.77 28.42
C VAL A 208 14.95 -29.69 29.05
N GLU A 209 14.80 -29.63 30.38
CA GLU A 209 13.84 -30.42 31.15
C GLU A 209 12.38 -30.00 30.89
N GLU A 210 12.17 -28.76 30.44
CA GLU A 210 10.85 -28.25 30.09
C GLU A 210 10.49 -28.50 28.61
N GLN A 211 11.44 -29.02 27.80
CA GLN A 211 11.23 -29.35 26.38
C GLN A 211 10.46 -30.68 26.21
N GLU A 212 9.34 -30.80 26.90
CA GLU A 212 8.40 -31.92 26.80
C GLU A 212 7.03 -31.45 26.29
N GLY A 213 6.35 -32.29 25.51
CA GLY A 213 5.03 -31.97 24.96
C GLY A 213 5.06 -30.86 23.91
N MET A 214 4.43 -29.72 24.21
CA MET A 214 4.28 -28.59 23.26
C MET A 214 5.42 -27.56 23.33
N MET A 215 6.29 -27.65 24.33
CA MET A 215 7.42 -26.72 24.49
C MET A 215 8.63 -27.24 23.73
N GLN A 216 9.17 -26.41 22.84
CA GLN A 216 10.35 -26.72 22.03
C GLN A 216 11.52 -25.80 22.42
N ALA A 217 12.74 -26.18 22.02
CA ALA A 217 13.89 -25.27 22.10
C ALA A 217 13.60 -23.96 21.35
N CYS A 218 14.09 -22.85 21.89
CA CYS A 218 13.95 -21.55 21.25
C CYS A 218 14.76 -21.49 19.96
N TRP A 219 14.15 -20.92 18.92
CA TRP A 219 14.79 -20.67 17.64
C TRP A 219 14.28 -19.38 17.01
N GLU A 220 15.12 -18.85 16.13
CA GLU A 220 14.88 -17.69 15.30
C GLU A 220 15.47 -17.86 13.91
N SER A 221 14.88 -17.16 12.96
CA SER A 221 15.36 -16.93 11.62
C SER A 221 15.29 -15.43 11.40
N VAL A 222 16.40 -14.82 10.99
CA VAL A 222 16.50 -13.39 10.73
C VAL A 222 17.12 -13.18 9.36
N SER A 223 16.44 -12.40 8.53
CA SER A 223 16.87 -12.10 7.17
C SER A 223 17.15 -10.62 6.97
N LYS A 224 18.17 -10.32 6.17
CA LYS A 224 18.52 -8.97 5.74
C LYS A 224 18.36 -8.83 4.23
N LEU A 225 17.53 -7.88 3.81
CA LEU A 225 17.39 -7.49 2.41
C LEU A 225 18.50 -6.50 2.04
N SER A 226 19.19 -6.77 0.92
CA SER A 226 20.20 -5.90 0.33
C SER A 226 19.96 -5.75 -1.17
N PHE A 227 20.37 -4.62 -1.74
CA PHE A 227 20.25 -4.35 -3.18
C PHE A 227 21.62 -4.50 -3.84
N LEU A 228 21.64 -5.11 -5.02
CA LEU A 228 22.87 -5.42 -5.77
C LEU A 228 22.80 -4.77 -7.16
N GLN A 229 23.87 -4.09 -7.54
CA GLN A 229 24.04 -3.59 -8.89
C GLN A 229 24.42 -4.75 -9.82
N ASN A 230 23.51 -5.09 -10.75
CA ASN A 230 23.69 -6.20 -11.69
C ASN A 230 24.01 -5.68 -13.10
N GLY A 231 25.26 -5.27 -13.33
CA GLY A 231 25.72 -4.82 -14.66
C GLY A 231 24.95 -3.59 -15.17
N THR A 232 24.38 -3.70 -16.38
CA THR A 232 23.61 -2.65 -17.06
C THR A 232 22.10 -2.77 -16.86
N ASP A 233 21.65 -3.61 -15.93
CA ASP A 233 20.22 -3.78 -15.70
C ASP A 233 19.60 -2.49 -15.16
N GLU A 234 18.41 -2.18 -15.67
CA GLU A 234 17.64 -1.01 -15.27
C GLU A 234 17.21 -1.09 -13.79
N TYR A 235 17.03 -2.32 -13.27
CA TYR A 235 16.66 -2.61 -11.89
C TYR A 235 17.82 -3.28 -11.14
N TYR A 236 17.93 -2.98 -9.84
CA TYR A 236 18.81 -3.72 -8.95
C TYR A 236 18.29 -5.14 -8.75
N ALA A 237 19.23 -6.08 -8.67
CA ALA A 237 18.95 -7.41 -8.11
C ALA A 237 18.84 -7.29 -6.59
N LEU A 238 18.15 -8.24 -5.97
CA LEU A 238 17.97 -8.28 -4.53
C LEU A 238 18.68 -9.49 -3.96
N LYS A 239 19.20 -9.33 -2.74
CA LYS A 239 19.79 -10.40 -1.94
C LYS A 239 19.08 -10.45 -0.60
N LEU A 240 18.58 -11.61 -0.23
CA LEU A 240 18.09 -11.90 1.11
C LEU A 240 19.13 -12.80 1.80
N SER A 241 19.84 -12.25 2.78
CA SER A 241 20.82 -13.02 3.58
C SER A 241 20.12 -13.47 4.86
N THR A 242 19.97 -14.78 5.08
CA THR A 242 19.27 -15.33 6.24
C THR A 242 20.24 -16.04 7.17
N THR A 243 20.10 -15.79 8.47
CA THR A 243 20.71 -16.57 9.55
C THR A 243 19.58 -17.22 10.34
N SER A 244 19.63 -18.54 10.52
CA SER A 244 18.62 -19.24 11.32
C SER A 244 19.25 -20.37 12.13
N ASN A 245 18.77 -20.54 13.36
CA ASN A 245 19.07 -21.70 14.19
C ASN A 245 17.87 -22.68 14.26
N LYS A 246 16.81 -22.45 13.46
CA LYS A 246 15.62 -23.31 13.40
C LYS A 246 16.03 -24.75 13.08
N PRO A 247 15.60 -25.74 13.91
CA PRO A 247 15.93 -27.13 13.66
C PRO A 247 15.37 -27.58 12.31
N ALA A 248 16.10 -28.45 11.61
CA ALA A 248 15.54 -29.15 10.45
C ALA A 248 14.38 -30.04 10.92
N ASP A 249 13.42 -30.30 10.04
CA ASP A 249 12.28 -31.16 10.36
C ASP A 249 12.73 -32.51 10.96
N GLY A 250 12.21 -32.84 12.14
CA GLY A 250 12.60 -34.03 12.93
C GLY A 250 13.93 -33.96 13.69
N SER A 251 14.73 -32.89 13.57
CA SER A 251 15.98 -32.71 14.32
C SER A 251 15.73 -32.02 15.66
N LYS A 252 16.33 -32.54 16.74
CA LYS A 252 16.40 -31.85 18.04
C LYS A 252 17.58 -30.87 18.14
N GLN A 253 18.53 -30.93 17.19
CA GLN A 253 19.71 -30.07 17.22
C GLN A 253 19.43 -28.73 16.53
N VAL A 254 19.66 -27.66 17.30
CA VAL A 254 19.70 -26.26 16.88
C VAL A 254 21.10 -25.98 16.36
N LEU A 255 21.25 -25.92 15.03
CA LEU A 255 22.51 -25.56 14.37
C LEU A 255 22.28 -24.28 13.57
N GLU A 256 23.11 -23.27 13.81
CA GLU A 256 23.10 -22.04 13.01
C GLU A 256 23.42 -22.37 11.55
N LYS A 257 22.54 -21.93 10.65
CA LYS A 257 22.65 -22.02 9.21
C LYS A 257 22.58 -20.62 8.63
N LYS A 258 23.38 -20.41 7.59
CA LYS A 258 23.37 -19.18 6.80
C LYS A 258 23.19 -19.52 5.34
N TRP A 259 22.31 -18.80 4.67
CA TRP A 259 22.12 -18.93 3.23
C TRP A 259 21.72 -17.59 2.62
N ASP A 260 21.94 -17.50 1.32
CA ASP A 260 21.61 -16.34 0.52
C ASP A 260 20.62 -16.73 -0.56
N GLU A 261 19.55 -15.95 -0.69
CA GLU A 261 18.61 -16.01 -1.82
C GLU A 261 18.75 -14.75 -2.66
N TYR A 262 18.67 -14.92 -3.98
CA TYR A 262 18.82 -13.83 -4.92
C TYR A 262 17.56 -13.68 -5.76
N PHE A 263 17.16 -12.44 -6.03
CA PHE A 263 15.99 -12.14 -6.84
C PHE A 263 16.35 -11.17 -7.96
N VAL A 264 15.85 -11.44 -9.16
CA VAL A 264 16.02 -10.58 -10.33
C VAL A 264 14.68 -10.12 -10.86
N ARG A 265 14.62 -8.91 -11.41
CA ARG A 265 13.42 -8.36 -12.02
C ARG A 265 13.11 -9.13 -13.31
N THR A 266 11.88 -9.62 -13.44
CA THR A 266 11.29 -10.22 -14.66
C THR A 266 10.24 -9.27 -15.23
N ALA A 267 9.37 -9.68 -16.16
CA ALA A 267 8.23 -8.84 -16.56
C ALA A 267 7.17 -8.73 -15.45
N THR A 268 6.91 -9.81 -14.70
CA THR A 268 5.78 -9.90 -13.76
C THR A 268 6.11 -9.57 -12.30
N GLY A 269 7.39 -9.38 -11.97
CA GLY A 269 7.85 -9.07 -10.61
C GLY A 269 9.30 -9.50 -10.40
N TYR A 270 9.73 -9.57 -9.14
CA TYR A 270 11.00 -10.21 -8.80
C TYR A 270 10.82 -11.73 -8.70
N LYS A 271 11.80 -12.49 -9.20
CA LYS A 271 11.81 -13.96 -9.14
C LYS A 271 13.15 -14.45 -8.63
N ALA A 272 13.12 -15.55 -7.87
CA ALA A 272 14.32 -16.20 -7.37
C ALA A 272 15.26 -16.58 -8.53
N SER A 273 16.55 -16.39 -8.34
CA SER A 273 17.59 -16.63 -9.33
C SER A 273 18.74 -17.43 -8.71
N LYS A 274 19.27 -18.37 -9.49
CA LYS A 274 20.48 -19.14 -9.16
C LYS A 274 21.70 -18.67 -9.94
N ALA A 275 21.61 -17.51 -10.61
CA ALA A 275 22.70 -16.98 -11.42
C ALA A 275 23.93 -16.70 -10.55
N GLN A 276 25.02 -17.42 -10.82
CA GLN A 276 26.25 -17.35 -10.04
C GLN A 276 26.90 -15.95 -10.09
N SER A 277 26.66 -15.18 -11.16
CA SER A 277 27.13 -13.81 -11.31
C SER A 277 26.64 -12.89 -10.19
N LEU A 278 25.47 -13.16 -9.60
CA LEU A 278 24.89 -12.34 -8.52
C LEU A 278 25.71 -12.40 -7.22
N LYS A 279 26.49 -13.48 -7.02
CA LYS A 279 27.40 -13.58 -5.87
C LYS A 279 28.57 -12.60 -5.94
N ALA A 280 28.92 -12.17 -7.15
CA ALA A 280 29.98 -11.20 -7.41
C ALA A 280 29.43 -9.78 -7.68
N ALA A 281 28.11 -9.60 -7.67
CA ALA A 281 27.49 -8.30 -7.89
C ALA A 281 27.80 -7.34 -6.74
N LYS A 282 27.97 -6.06 -7.06
CA LYS A 282 28.35 -5.04 -6.07
C LYS A 282 27.13 -4.65 -5.23
N PRO A 283 27.23 -4.60 -3.90
CA PRO A 283 26.14 -4.06 -3.08
C PRO A 283 25.94 -2.59 -3.38
N VAL A 284 24.68 -2.17 -3.48
CA VAL A 284 24.28 -0.77 -3.50
C VAL A 284 24.24 -0.29 -2.06
N ALA A 285 24.80 0.88 -1.79
CA ALA A 285 24.83 1.44 -0.45
C ALA A 285 23.41 1.75 0.06
N ASP A 286 23.15 1.49 1.34
CA ASP A 286 21.83 1.63 1.95
C ASP A 286 21.30 3.07 1.88
N ASP A 287 22.18 4.07 1.91
CA ASP A 287 21.82 5.47 1.75
C ASP A 287 21.31 5.79 0.34
N VAL A 288 21.88 5.18 -0.70
CA VAL A 288 21.41 5.32 -2.08
C VAL A 288 20.02 4.70 -2.26
N VAL A 289 19.76 3.59 -1.58
CA VAL A 289 18.45 2.90 -1.63
C VAL A 289 17.42 3.69 -0.85
N ASN A 290 17.72 4.08 0.39
CA ASN A 290 16.74 4.61 1.34
C ASN A 290 16.58 6.14 1.27
N ASN A 291 17.55 6.89 0.76
CA ASN A 291 17.42 8.32 0.50
C ASN A 291 16.92 8.59 -0.94
N ALA A 292 15.93 7.81 -1.37
CA ALA A 292 15.34 7.90 -2.70
C ALA A 292 14.57 9.23 -2.95
N GLY A 293 14.40 10.06 -1.92
CA GLY A 293 13.78 11.36 -2.01
C GLY A 293 13.49 11.98 -0.65
N GLU A 294 12.73 13.07 -0.63
CA GLU A 294 12.33 13.74 0.61
C GLU A 294 11.08 13.04 1.18
N THR A 295 11.21 12.52 2.40
CA THR A 295 10.10 11.88 3.12
C THR A 295 9.68 12.76 4.28
N GLN A 296 8.40 13.08 4.37
CA GLN A 296 7.83 13.67 5.59
C GLN A 296 7.37 12.52 6.50
N LYS A 297 8.09 12.30 7.60
CA LYS A 297 7.62 11.38 8.64
C LYS A 297 6.40 12.00 9.30
N GLN A 298 5.23 11.38 9.16
CA GLN A 298 4.11 11.72 10.04
C GLN A 298 4.49 11.31 11.46
N THR A 299 4.55 12.28 12.37
CA THR A 299 4.46 12.01 13.80
C THR A 299 3.06 11.44 14.05
N LYS A 300 2.96 10.14 14.39
CA LYS A 300 1.70 9.52 14.84
C LYS A 300 1.14 10.36 16.00
N SER A 301 0.22 11.26 15.70
CA SER A 301 -0.66 11.87 16.69
C SER A 301 -2.04 11.29 16.46
N VAL A 302 -2.23 10.04 16.90
CA VAL A 302 -3.57 9.51 17.02
C VAL A 302 -4.18 10.24 18.22
N PRO A 303 -5.22 11.07 18.04
CA PRO A 303 -5.95 11.61 19.18
C PRO A 303 -6.45 10.40 19.97
N ASN A 304 -6.14 10.37 21.26
CA ASN A 304 -6.69 9.37 22.17
C ASN A 304 -8.22 9.54 22.11
N MET A 305 -8.90 8.78 21.23
CA MET A 305 -10.36 8.73 21.19
C MET A 305 -10.74 8.06 22.50
N GLN A 306 -11.01 8.91 23.50
CA GLN A 306 -11.49 8.50 24.80
C GLN A 306 -12.68 7.58 24.55
N ARG A 307 -12.52 6.32 24.97
CA ARG A 307 -13.63 5.38 25.10
C ARG A 307 -14.66 6.05 26.01
N GLN A 308 -15.78 6.49 25.43
CA GLN A 308 -17.00 6.80 26.17
C GLN A 308 -17.84 5.54 26.24
#